data_AF-A0A0L0SC65-F1
#
_entry.id   AF-A0A0L0SC65-F1
#
_cell.length_a   1.000
_cell.length_b   1.000
_cell.length_c   1.000
_cell.angle_alpha   90.00
_cell.angle_beta   90.00
_cell.angle_gamma   90.00
#
_symmetry.space_group_name_H-M   'P 1'
#
loop_
_entity.id
_entity.type
_entity.pdbx_description
1 polymer ?
#
loop_
_entity_poly.entity_id
_entity_poly.type
_entity_poly.pdbx_seq_one_letter_code
_entity_poly.pdbx_strand_id
1 'polypeptide(L)'
;MFDSFSLYGPLNYFGSYYRQLQKNFVDMEKMLDLLAQEPEIRDLPRPAPINPAQMRGKVTFQNVVFAYDPRVPTLRGISFDIPAGKTVALARLF
;
A
#
# COMPACT_ATOMS: atom_id res chain seq x y z
N MET A 1 -23.26 13.84 56.45
CA MET A 1 -24.05 13.28 55.32
C MET A 1 -23.66 14.08 54.10
N PHE A 2 -23.36 13.43 52.96
CA PHE A 2 -22.68 13.98 51.76
C PHE A 2 -21.14 13.93 51.77
N ASP A 3 -20.53 12.75 51.64
CA ASP A 3 -19.18 12.63 51.04
C ASP A 3 -18.91 11.26 50.36
N SER A 4 -19.74 10.24 50.62
CA SER A 4 -19.51 8.88 50.09
C SER A 4 -19.84 8.70 48.60
N PHE A 5 -20.56 9.63 47.98
CA PHE A 5 -20.89 9.59 46.54
C PHE A 5 -19.82 10.22 45.64
N SER A 6 -18.86 10.98 46.18
CA SER A 6 -17.87 11.70 45.38
C SER A 6 -16.77 10.79 44.80
N LEU A 7 -16.55 9.60 45.36
CA LEU A 7 -15.53 8.64 44.93
C LEU A 7 -15.97 7.72 43.78
N TYR A 8 -17.28 7.52 43.59
CA TYR A 8 -17.79 6.65 42.51
C TYR A 8 -17.55 7.22 41.10
N GLY A 9 -17.69 8.55 40.93
CA GLY A 9 -17.41 9.22 39.66
C GLY A 9 -15.96 9.07 39.19
N PRO A 10 -14.96 9.44 40.02
CA PRO A 10 -13.54 9.23 39.74
C PRO A 10 -13.20 7.77 39.47
N LEU A 11 -13.73 6.82 40.25
CA LEU A 11 -13.46 5.38 40.04
C LEU A 11 -14.00 4.87 38.70
N ASN A 12 -15.21 5.28 38.32
CA ASN A 12 -15.76 4.95 37.00
C ASN A 12 -14.94 5.58 35.86
N TYR A 13 -14.45 6.81 36.06
CA TYR A 13 -13.54 7.48 35.13
C TYR A 13 -12.20 6.75 35.00
N PHE A 14 -11.63 6.26 36.10
CA PHE A 14 -10.41 5.44 36.07
C PHE A 14 -10.64 4.13 35.32
N GLY A 15 -11.78 3.47 35.52
CA GLY A 15 -12.13 2.25 34.81
C GLY A 15 -12.26 2.45 33.29
N SER A 16 -12.88 3.55 32.85
CA SER A 16 -12.97 3.88 31.42
C SER A 16 -11.63 4.32 30.83
N TYR A 17 -10.86 5.12 31.58
CA TYR A 17 -9.54 5.59 31.17
C TYR A 17 -8.54 4.44 31.05
N TYR A 18 -8.56 3.46 31.97
CA TYR A 18 -7.74 2.26 31.88
C TYR A 18 -8.01 1.47 30.59
N ARG A 19 -9.29 1.26 30.25
CA ARG A 19 -9.67 0.63 28.97
C ARG A 19 -9.24 1.44 27.76
N GLN A 20 -9.31 2.77 27.84
CA GLN A 20 -8.86 3.66 26.77
C GLN A 20 -7.33 3.58 26.59
N LEU A 21 -6.55 3.56 27.66
CA LEU A 21 -5.10 3.38 27.60
C LEU A 21 -4.74 2.04 26.97
N GLN A 22 -5.38 0.95 27.39
CA GLN A 22 -5.18 -0.37 26.77
C GLN A 22 -5.46 -0.34 25.27
N LYS A 23 -6.55 0.30 24.86
CA LYS A 23 -6.88 0.48 23.44
C LYS A 23 -5.83 1.31 22.70
N ASN A 24 -5.37 2.41 23.29
CA ASN A 24 -4.37 3.28 22.68
C ASN A 24 -3.05 2.54 22.43
N PHE A 25 -2.64 1.62 23.32
CA PHE A 25 -1.47 0.78 23.09
C PHE A 25 -1.66 -0.13 21.87
N VAL A 26 -2.81 -0.80 21.74
CA VAL A 26 -3.12 -1.65 20.56
C VAL A 26 -3.15 -0.83 19.27
N ASP A 27 -3.72 0.37 19.30
CA ASP A 27 -3.78 1.23 18.12
C ASP A 27 -2.39 1.77 17.75
N MET A 28 -1.52 2.01 18.75
CA MET A 28 -0.11 2.36 18.52
C MET A 28 0.68 1.21 17.92
N GLU A 29 0.48 -0.02 18.39
CA GLU A 29 1.11 -1.22 17.80
C GLU A 29 0.76 -1.34 16.31
N LYS A 30 -0.52 -1.20 15.95
CA LYS A 30 -0.95 -1.20 14.53
C LYS A 30 -0.33 -0.07 13.71
N MET A 31 -0.17 1.11 14.30
CA MET A 31 0.49 2.23 13.63
C MET A 31 1.97 1.91 13.37
N LEU A 32 2.65 1.30 14.34
CA LEU A 32 4.04 0.86 14.18
C LEU A 32 4.14 -0.24 13.11
N ASP A 33 3.19 -1.17 13.05
CA ASP A 33 3.13 -2.19 11.98
C ASP A 33 3.02 -1.56 10.59
N LEU A 34 2.16 -0.53 10.44
CA LEU A 34 2.03 0.21 9.18
C LEU A 34 3.31 0.95 8.80
N LEU A 35 3.98 1.57 9.78
CA LEU A 35 5.25 2.27 9.55
C LEU A 35 6.40 1.29 9.22
N ALA A 36 6.34 0.08 9.74
CA ALA A 36 7.32 -0.97 9.49
C ALA A 36 7.09 -1.70 8.16
N GLN A 37 5.96 -1.47 7.48
CA GLN A 37 5.67 -2.12 6.21
C GLN A 37 6.67 -1.72 5.14
N GLU A 38 7.39 -2.71 4.60
CA GLU A 38 8.34 -2.47 3.53
C GLU A 38 7.62 -2.36 2.18
N PRO A 39 8.08 -1.48 1.26
CA PRO A 39 7.53 -1.40 -0.09
C PRO A 39 7.67 -2.72 -0.83
N GLU A 40 6.59 -3.14 -1.50
CA GLU A 40 6.57 -4.32 -2.37
C GLU A 40 7.50 -4.14 -3.57
N ILE A 41 7.52 -2.92 -4.15
CA ILE A 41 8.42 -2.53 -5.22
C ILE A 41 9.50 -1.65 -4.62
N ARG A 42 10.75 -2.14 -4.64
CA ARG A 42 11.93 -1.39 -4.18
C ARG A 42 12.78 -0.99 -5.36
N ASP A 43 13.37 0.19 -5.27
CA ASP A 43 14.41 0.60 -6.20
C ASP A 43 15.62 -0.33 -6.13
N LEU A 44 16.32 -0.46 -7.25
CA LEU A 44 17.59 -1.17 -7.28
C LEU A 44 18.62 -0.43 -6.40
N PRO A 45 19.58 -1.13 -5.76
CA PRO A 45 20.61 -0.49 -4.93
C PRO A 45 21.43 0.60 -5.63
N ARG A 46 21.51 0.54 -6.95
CA ARG A 46 22.12 1.57 -7.81
C ARG A 46 21.20 1.76 -9.04
N PRO A 47 20.19 2.63 -8.96
CA PRO A 47 19.29 2.85 -10.07
C PRO A 47 20.06 3.53 -11.21
N ALA A 48 19.81 3.08 -12.44
CA ALA A 48 20.37 3.75 -13.61
C ALA A 48 19.72 5.15 -13.75
N PRO A 49 20.50 6.23 -13.91
CA PRO A 49 19.92 7.55 -14.11
C PRO A 49 19.18 7.59 -15.45
N ILE A 50 17.95 8.08 -15.43
CA ILE A 50 17.15 8.29 -16.64
C ILE A 50 17.26 9.77 -17.01
N ASN A 51 17.71 10.07 -18.24
CA ASN A 51 17.67 11.42 -18.79
C ASN A 51 16.40 11.56 -19.66
N PRO A 52 15.39 12.34 -19.24
CA PRO A 52 14.17 12.53 -20.02
C PRO A 52 14.42 13.06 -21.44
N ALA A 53 15.48 13.86 -21.65
CA ALA A 53 15.82 14.38 -22.97
C ALA A 53 16.25 13.30 -23.99
N GLN A 54 16.62 12.10 -23.50
CA GLN A 54 17.00 10.96 -24.35
C GLN A 54 15.83 10.00 -24.60
N MET A 55 14.69 10.17 -23.92
CA MET A 55 13.53 9.29 -24.06
C MET A 55 12.79 9.59 -25.36
N ARG A 56 12.77 8.63 -26.29
CA ARG A 56 12.09 8.78 -27.60
C ARG A 56 10.62 8.37 -27.59
N GLY A 57 10.09 7.88 -26.47
CA GLY A 57 8.66 7.53 -26.33
C GLY A 57 8.24 6.21 -27.01
N LYS A 58 9.17 5.39 -27.51
CA LYS A 58 8.89 4.00 -27.89
C LYS A 58 8.72 3.16 -26.63
N VAL A 59 7.67 2.36 -26.55
CA VAL A 59 7.45 1.38 -25.47
C VAL A 59 7.42 -0.02 -26.07
N THR A 60 8.13 -0.96 -25.45
CA THR A 60 8.20 -2.36 -25.91
C THR A 60 7.82 -3.27 -24.75
N PHE A 61 6.86 -4.16 -24.98
CA PHE A 61 6.52 -5.27 -24.10
C PHE A 61 7.23 -6.53 -24.63
N GLN A 62 8.01 -7.21 -23.78
CA GLN A 62 8.75 -8.43 -24.14
C GLN A 62 8.39 -9.56 -23.18
N ASN A 63 7.72 -10.59 -23.69
CA ASN A 63 7.31 -11.79 -22.96
C ASN A 63 6.68 -11.48 -21.58
N VAL A 64 5.77 -10.50 -21.54
CA VAL A 64 5.20 -10.01 -20.28
C VAL A 64 4.19 -11.03 -19.74
N VAL A 65 4.49 -11.56 -18.55
CA VAL A 65 3.61 -12.41 -17.75
C VAL A 65 3.24 -11.63 -16.49
N PHE A 66 1.95 -11.57 -16.17
CA PHE A 66 1.46 -10.83 -15.01
C PHE A 66 0.24 -11.53 -14.39
N ALA A 67 0.15 -11.52 -13.07
CA ALA A 67 -0.94 -12.11 -12.32
C ALA A 67 -1.15 -11.36 -11.00
N TYR A 68 -2.41 -11.06 -10.64
CA TYR A 68 -2.75 -10.59 -9.29
C TYR A 68 -2.71 -11.73 -8.27
N ASP A 69 -3.29 -12.89 -8.64
CA ASP A 69 -3.10 -14.15 -7.94
C ASP A 69 -2.12 -14.99 -8.78
N PRO A 70 -0.96 -15.42 -8.25
CA PRO A 70 0.01 -16.25 -8.97
C PRO A 70 -0.59 -17.51 -9.61
N ARG A 71 -1.73 -18.01 -9.11
CA ARG A 71 -2.43 -19.19 -9.64
C ARG A 71 -3.24 -18.89 -10.91
N VAL A 72 -3.58 -17.64 -11.17
CA VAL A 72 -4.45 -17.22 -12.27
C VAL A 72 -3.78 -16.10 -13.09
N PRO A 73 -2.92 -16.45 -14.07
CA PRO A 73 -2.21 -15.46 -14.85
C PRO A 73 -3.16 -14.64 -15.73
N THR A 74 -3.09 -13.32 -15.56
CA THR A 74 -3.89 -12.32 -16.30
C THR A 74 -3.26 -12.02 -17.67
N LEU A 75 -1.94 -11.79 -17.71
CA LEU A 75 -1.17 -11.69 -18.96
C LEU A 75 -0.31 -12.93 -19.13
N ARG A 76 -0.32 -13.53 -20.31
CA ARG A 76 0.30 -14.84 -20.61
C ARG A 76 1.38 -14.71 -21.69
N GLY A 77 2.46 -14.00 -21.39
CA GLY A 77 3.65 -13.92 -22.26
C GLY A 77 3.45 -13.01 -23.48
N ILE A 78 2.76 -11.88 -23.31
CA ILE A 78 2.48 -10.97 -24.44
C ILE A 78 3.72 -10.19 -24.85
N SER A 79 3.89 -9.97 -26.16
CA SER A 79 4.99 -9.18 -26.72
C SER A 79 4.49 -8.28 -27.85
N PHE A 80 4.75 -6.98 -27.78
CA PHE A 80 4.37 -6.02 -28.80
C PHE A 80 5.13 -4.69 -28.64
N ASP A 81 5.15 -3.90 -29.71
CA ASP A 81 5.80 -2.59 -29.77
C ASP A 81 4.76 -1.47 -29.93
N ILE A 82 4.92 -0.39 -29.17
CA ILE A 82 4.20 0.87 -29.33
C ILE A 82 5.20 1.92 -29.83
N PRO A 83 5.10 2.34 -31.11
CA PRO A 83 5.94 3.41 -31.63
C PRO A 83 5.66 4.75 -30.95
N ALA A 84 6.66 5.62 -30.94
CA ALA A 84 6.54 6.97 -30.40
C ALA A 84 5.39 7.75 -31.03
N GLY A 85 4.64 8.49 -30.22
CA GLY A 85 3.52 9.33 -30.66
C GLY A 85 2.29 8.56 -31.15
N LYS A 86 2.21 7.24 -30.90
CA LYS A 86 1.03 6.44 -31.20
C LYS A 86 0.15 6.27 -29.97
N THR A 87 -1.16 6.26 -30.21
CA THR A 87 -2.17 5.89 -29.22
C THR A 87 -2.63 4.48 -29.51
N VAL A 88 -2.64 3.62 -28.50
CA VAL A 88 -3.12 2.23 -28.58
C VAL A 88 -4.34 2.09 -27.69
N ALA A 89 -5.41 1.51 -28.22
CA ALA A 89 -6.59 1.19 -27.44
C ALA A 89 -6.46 -0.22 -26.86
N LEU A 90 -6.74 -0.36 -25.57
CA LEU A 90 -6.91 -1.66 -24.93
C LEU A 90 -8.39 -2.04 -25.05
N ALA A 91 -8.65 -3.16 -25.71
CA ALA A 91 -9.97 -3.73 -25.84
C ALA A 91 -9.96 -5.19 -25.42
N ARG A 92 -11.07 -5.63 -24.83
CA ARG A 92 -11.35 -7.04 -24.62
C ARG A 92 -12.06 -7.54 -25.88
N LEU A 93 -11.51 -8.55 -26.53
CA LEU A 93 -12.27 -9.31 -27.52
C LEU A 93 -13.26 -10.21 -26.75
N PHE A 94 -14.53 -10.16 -27.14
CA PHE A 94 -15.66 -10.77 -26.43
C PHE A 94 -15.48 -12.26 -26.16
#